data_AF-A0AAE6NQM6-F1
#
_entry.id   AF-A0AAE6NQM6-F1
#
_cell.length_a   1.000
_cell.length_b   1.000
_cell.length_c   1.000
_cell.angle_alpha   90.00
_cell.angle_beta   90.00
_cell.angle_gamma   90.00
#
_symmetry.space_group_name_H-M   'P 1'
#
loop_
_entity.id
_entity.type
_entity.pdbx_description
1 polymer ?
#
loop_
_entity_poly.entity_id
_entity_poly.type
_entity_poly.pdbx_seq_one_letter_code
_entity_poly.pdbx_strand_id
1 'polypeptide(L)'
;MTAPAPAEGVRLVSLTSWTFTTEPDSGIGFGDLAQHLATTDGVTPRDTEELRLRLPVTAPADPSAPQREALDRMAGGAVALPQRLETGERTIAFHRGPLTARPARELPPPGPDAVRLESSGEALIYLEKYGVFDTAYGGAFTAGRLLALSDAEFRAGLLEFRSAARSAVRRLASHPQPAGTVVTARQLTAPLAFEAFDHLLLDEDATRFTRAVDRAGPQLRAGLRRTASTSARPPCTAADLRALVGQPGIANLLAQAAGDRLSTVTGWLDRLRRLEMLGFEHLVPDSRMLPEESIRFAYVDPEWVRAAVDGALSVGVGHALDADLNNLATSGGPVPACAVLIRSALVPQWPQAVITAYRGAGVVEPLRSAVYGTDIRLLLYPQVIDRFELCEPPRGICFGIGDVGTIELREISGDRIGYPKGEFPQPAGFSRFLRPGDADVLNAYGDGDALVPALADAHGVEVEEFSSAYFALQMINAPQAQTFSYRP
;
A
#
# COMPACT_ATOMS: atom_id res chain seq x y z
N MET A 1 13.57 57.35 -8.13
CA MET A 1 13.58 57.22 -9.61
C MET A 1 12.45 58.09 -10.14
N THR A 2 12.76 59.32 -10.58
CA THR A 2 11.75 60.35 -10.91
C THR A 2 12.20 61.17 -12.13
N ALA A 3 12.78 60.50 -13.13
CA ALA A 3 13.02 61.11 -14.43
C ALA A 3 11.87 60.73 -15.40
N PRO A 4 11.37 61.68 -16.21
CA PRO A 4 10.32 61.40 -17.18
C PRO A 4 10.81 60.41 -18.25
N ALA A 5 9.91 59.57 -18.77
CA ALA A 5 10.24 58.58 -19.80
C ALA A 5 10.74 59.27 -21.10
N PRO A 6 11.75 58.72 -21.79
CA PRO A 6 12.32 59.34 -23.00
C PRO A 6 11.31 59.45 -24.15
N ALA A 7 11.33 60.59 -24.86
CA ALA A 7 10.43 60.88 -25.98
C ALA A 7 10.62 59.96 -27.21
N GLU A 8 11.76 59.28 -27.31
CA GLU A 8 12.12 58.38 -28.42
C GLU A 8 11.67 56.92 -28.18
N GLY A 9 11.01 56.65 -27.05
CA GLY A 9 10.53 55.32 -26.67
C GLY A 9 11.59 54.45 -25.99
N VAL A 10 11.14 53.44 -25.25
CA VAL A 10 12.02 52.47 -24.56
C VAL A 10 12.07 51.18 -25.36
N ARG A 11 13.27 50.70 -25.70
CA ARG A 11 13.45 49.36 -26.28
C ARG A 11 13.72 48.36 -25.17
N LEU A 12 12.72 47.53 -24.85
CA LEU A 12 12.88 46.38 -23.98
C LEU A 12 13.33 45.16 -24.80
N VAL A 13 14.40 44.50 -24.38
CA VAL A 13 14.80 43.19 -24.92
C VAL A 13 14.24 42.12 -24.00
N SER A 14 13.25 41.34 -24.48
CA SER A 14 12.75 40.17 -23.76
C SER A 14 13.65 38.97 -24.07
N LEU A 15 14.33 38.43 -23.06
CA LEU A 15 15.19 37.25 -23.21
C LEU A 15 14.41 35.94 -23.17
N THR A 16 13.17 35.98 -22.68
CA THR A 16 12.28 34.84 -22.54
C THR A 16 10.88 35.21 -23.02
N SER A 17 10.16 34.23 -23.58
CA SER A 17 8.75 34.34 -23.93
C SER A 17 8.05 33.08 -23.45
N TRP A 18 6.86 33.25 -22.88
CA TRP A 18 5.96 32.19 -22.49
C TRP A 18 4.58 32.53 -23.04
N THR A 19 3.87 31.50 -23.48
CA THR A 19 2.46 31.58 -23.86
C THR A 19 1.71 30.64 -22.93
N PHE A 20 0.57 31.11 -22.43
CA PHE A 20 -0.36 30.29 -21.67
C PHE A 20 -1.73 30.41 -22.32
N THR A 21 -2.52 29.36 -22.18
CA THR A 21 -3.94 29.35 -22.55
C THR A 21 -4.72 29.55 -21.26
N THR A 22 -5.57 30.57 -21.22
CA THR A 22 -6.54 30.73 -20.14
C THR A 22 -7.77 29.92 -20.52
N GLU A 23 -8.11 28.94 -19.70
CA GLU A 23 -9.38 28.24 -19.80
C GLU A 23 -10.41 28.98 -18.93
N PRO A 24 -11.69 29.04 -19.32
CA PRO A 24 -12.72 29.61 -18.47
C PRO A 24 -12.72 28.91 -17.11
N ASP A 25 -12.75 29.68 -16.03
CA ASP A 25 -12.83 29.12 -14.69
C ASP A 25 -14.13 28.32 -14.56
N SER A 26 -14.02 27.07 -14.12
CA SER A 26 -15.19 26.22 -13.84
C SER A 26 -15.94 26.67 -12.59
N GLY A 27 -15.33 27.55 -11.78
CA GLY A 27 -15.82 27.97 -10.47
C GLY A 27 -15.72 26.89 -9.40
N ILE A 28 -14.91 25.84 -9.65
CA ILE A 28 -14.70 24.72 -8.73
C ILE A 28 -13.21 24.66 -8.40
N GLY A 29 -12.85 25.14 -7.22
CA GLY A 29 -11.48 25.14 -6.72
C GLY A 29 -11.11 23.86 -5.97
N PHE A 30 -9.86 23.80 -5.50
CA PHE A 30 -9.38 22.72 -4.65
C PHE A 30 -10.25 22.57 -3.40
N GLY A 31 -10.59 23.68 -2.75
CA GLY A 31 -11.40 23.72 -1.54
C GLY A 31 -12.78 23.11 -1.73
N ASP A 32 -13.45 23.41 -2.84
CA ASP A 32 -14.78 22.87 -3.14
C ASP A 32 -14.73 21.34 -3.30
N LEU A 33 -13.76 20.84 -4.07
CA LEU A 33 -13.56 19.39 -4.22
C LEU A 33 -13.21 18.73 -2.88
N ALA A 34 -12.28 19.31 -2.13
CA ALA A 34 -11.88 18.79 -0.82
C ALA A 34 -13.04 18.81 0.18
N GLN A 35 -13.90 19.82 0.12
CA GLN A 35 -15.13 19.93 0.92
C GLN A 35 -16.17 18.90 0.50
N HIS A 36 -16.34 18.60 -0.79
CA HIS A 36 -17.21 17.53 -1.27
C HIS A 36 -16.77 16.13 -0.82
N LEU A 37 -15.46 15.91 -0.63
CA LEU A 37 -14.96 14.68 0.00
C LEU A 37 -15.45 14.53 1.44
N ALA A 38 -15.55 15.64 2.17
CA ALA A 38 -15.88 15.68 3.59
C ALA A 38 -17.37 15.86 3.89
N THR A 39 -18.18 16.32 2.93
CA THR A 39 -19.59 16.69 3.11
C THR A 39 -20.52 15.95 2.15
N THR A 40 -21.81 15.83 2.51
CA THR A 40 -22.82 15.18 1.65
C THR A 40 -23.46 16.13 0.64
N ASP A 41 -23.61 17.41 1.00
CA ASP A 41 -24.31 18.45 0.24
C ASP A 41 -23.49 19.75 0.14
N GLY A 42 -22.17 19.66 0.36
CA GLY A 42 -21.28 20.81 0.44
C GLY A 42 -21.23 21.46 1.82
N VAL A 43 -22.12 21.13 2.77
CA VAL A 43 -22.18 21.80 4.09
C VAL A 43 -22.18 20.81 5.24
N THR A 44 -22.99 19.76 5.14
CA THR A 44 -23.21 18.77 6.17
C THR A 44 -22.05 17.76 6.19
N PRO A 45 -21.28 17.66 7.29
CA PRO A 45 -20.20 16.68 7.40
C PRO A 45 -20.72 15.25 7.23
N ARG A 46 -19.98 14.43 6.48
CA ARG A 46 -20.30 13.01 6.31
C ARG A 46 -20.21 12.27 7.65
N ASP A 47 -21.12 11.33 7.83
CA ASP A 47 -21.05 10.40 8.96
C ASP A 47 -19.75 9.57 8.89
N THR A 48 -19.21 9.20 10.04
CA THR A 48 -17.98 8.38 10.14
C THR A 48 -18.11 7.07 9.36
N GLU A 49 -19.31 6.49 9.35
CA GLU A 49 -19.59 5.25 8.65
C GLU A 49 -19.63 5.43 7.12
N GLU A 50 -19.90 6.63 6.60
CA GLU A 50 -19.80 6.92 5.15
C GLU A 50 -18.36 7.08 4.68
N LEU A 51 -17.46 7.46 5.59
CA LEU A 51 -16.02 7.56 5.32
C LEU A 51 -15.32 6.19 5.34
N ARG A 52 -16.02 5.10 5.67
CA ARG A 52 -15.47 3.73 5.65
C ARG A 52 -15.70 3.05 4.31
N LEU A 53 -14.76 2.20 3.87
CA LEU A 53 -14.90 1.41 2.65
C LEU A 53 -15.94 0.28 2.81
N ARG A 54 -17.22 0.62 2.63
CA ARG A 54 -18.35 -0.32 2.70
C ARG A 54 -19.42 0.03 1.69
N LEU A 55 -20.29 -0.92 1.40
CA LEU A 55 -21.42 -0.68 0.53
C LEU A 55 -22.45 0.23 1.24
N PRO A 56 -22.94 1.30 0.61
CA PRO A 56 -24.08 2.04 1.12
C PRO A 56 -25.34 1.17 1.00
N VAL A 57 -25.93 0.79 2.13
CA VAL A 57 -27.11 -0.07 2.20
C VAL A 57 -28.20 0.61 3.01
N THR A 58 -29.41 0.67 2.46
CA THR A 58 -30.60 1.09 3.21
C THR A 58 -31.11 -0.08 4.03
N ALA A 59 -31.01 0.02 5.35
CA ALA A 59 -31.54 -0.99 6.26
C ALA A 59 -33.08 -0.93 6.31
N PRO A 60 -33.79 -2.07 6.33
CA PRO A 60 -35.23 -2.10 6.59
C PRO A 60 -35.52 -1.69 8.05
N ALA A 61 -36.73 -1.18 8.32
CA ALA A 61 -37.11 -0.65 9.63
C ALA A 61 -37.09 -1.71 10.75
N ASP A 62 -37.47 -2.95 10.45
CA ASP A 62 -37.42 -4.09 11.38
C ASP A 62 -36.74 -5.29 10.70
N PRO A 63 -35.40 -5.37 10.77
CA PRO A 63 -34.65 -6.42 10.11
C PRO A 63 -34.77 -7.77 10.86
N SER A 64 -35.20 -8.80 10.13
CA SER A 64 -35.15 -10.19 10.59
C SER A 64 -33.72 -10.60 11.00
N ALA A 65 -33.58 -11.68 11.78
CA ALA A 65 -32.25 -12.13 12.21
C ALA A 65 -31.25 -12.42 11.07
N PRO A 66 -31.64 -13.02 9.92
CA PRO A 66 -30.76 -13.15 8.76
C PRO A 66 -30.41 -11.80 8.10
N GLN A 67 -31.36 -10.86 8.06
CA GLN A 67 -31.10 -9.52 7.51
C GLN A 67 -30.12 -8.74 8.39
N ARG A 68 -30.24 -8.81 9.72
CA ARG A 68 -29.27 -8.19 10.65
C ARG A 68 -27.86 -8.73 10.44
N GLU A 69 -27.74 -10.04 10.29
CA GLU A 69 -26.45 -10.69 10.02
C GLU A 69 -25.84 -10.22 8.68
N ALA A 70 -26.65 -10.15 7.62
CA ALA A 70 -26.20 -9.67 6.32
C ALA A 70 -25.77 -8.20 6.38
N LEU A 71 -26.56 -7.35 7.04
CA LEU A 71 -26.26 -5.94 7.25
C LEU A 71 -24.97 -5.74 8.05
N ASP A 72 -24.71 -6.55 9.08
CA ASP A 72 -23.47 -6.46 9.86
C ASP A 72 -22.24 -6.84 9.01
N ARG A 73 -22.32 -7.88 8.19
CA ARG A 73 -21.24 -8.22 7.23
C ARG A 73 -20.99 -7.12 6.22
N MET A 74 -22.06 -6.54 5.66
CA MET A 74 -21.95 -5.44 4.70
C MET A 74 -21.37 -4.18 5.36
N ALA A 75 -21.72 -3.92 6.62
CA ALA A 75 -21.11 -2.86 7.42
C ALA A 75 -19.61 -3.09 7.69
N GLY A 76 -19.16 -4.36 7.69
CA GLY A 76 -17.74 -4.74 7.73
C GLY A 76 -17.00 -4.61 6.38
N GLY A 77 -17.69 -4.28 5.29
CA GLY A 77 -17.13 -4.15 3.95
C GLY A 77 -17.32 -5.36 3.04
N ALA A 78 -18.10 -6.36 3.45
CA ALA A 78 -18.44 -7.49 2.58
C ALA A 78 -19.54 -7.12 1.57
N VAL A 79 -19.47 -7.74 0.39
CA VAL A 79 -20.51 -7.68 -0.64
C VAL A 79 -21.10 -9.05 -0.86
N ALA A 80 -22.38 -9.11 -1.23
CA ALA A 80 -23.04 -10.35 -1.62
C ALA A 80 -22.91 -10.52 -3.14
N LEU A 81 -22.25 -11.59 -3.58
CA LEU A 81 -22.05 -11.90 -4.99
C LEU A 81 -22.76 -13.21 -5.37
N PRO A 82 -23.30 -13.32 -6.58
CA PRO A 82 -23.76 -14.59 -7.12
C PRO A 82 -22.61 -15.60 -7.16
N GLN A 83 -22.84 -16.80 -6.62
CA GLN A 83 -21.87 -17.88 -6.63
C GLN A 83 -22.45 -19.11 -7.32
N ARG A 84 -21.58 -19.84 -8.03
CA ARG A 84 -21.88 -21.18 -8.49
C ARG A 84 -20.97 -22.18 -7.77
N LEU A 85 -21.57 -23.17 -7.11
CA LEU A 85 -20.84 -24.23 -6.43
C LEU A 85 -20.30 -25.26 -7.44
N GLU A 86 -19.36 -26.10 -7.00
CA GLU A 86 -18.80 -27.18 -7.83
C GLU A 86 -19.86 -28.19 -8.27
N THR A 87 -20.92 -28.35 -7.47
CA THR A 87 -22.13 -29.16 -7.79
C THR A 87 -22.95 -28.56 -8.94
N GLY A 88 -22.68 -27.31 -9.34
CA GLY A 88 -23.42 -26.57 -10.35
C GLY A 88 -24.58 -25.75 -9.82
N GLU A 89 -24.90 -25.88 -8.53
CA GLU A 89 -25.93 -25.12 -7.83
C GLU A 89 -25.62 -23.61 -7.83
N ARG A 90 -26.67 -22.79 -7.92
CA ARG A 90 -26.58 -21.34 -7.86
C ARG A 90 -26.96 -20.89 -6.45
N THR A 91 -26.05 -20.16 -5.81
CA THR A 91 -26.24 -19.59 -4.47
C THR A 91 -25.66 -18.19 -4.43
N ILE A 92 -25.59 -17.61 -3.23
CA ILE A 92 -24.88 -16.36 -2.96
C ILE A 92 -23.71 -16.64 -2.02
N ALA A 93 -22.65 -15.85 -2.16
CA ALA A 93 -21.56 -15.80 -1.19
C ALA A 93 -21.31 -14.37 -0.75
N PHE A 94 -20.87 -14.24 0.50
CA PHE A 94 -20.18 -13.03 0.91
C PHE A 94 -18.75 -13.05 0.33
N HIS A 95 -18.31 -11.89 -0.09
CA HIS A 95 -16.96 -11.68 -0.60
C HIS A 95 -16.45 -10.32 -0.13
N ARG A 96 -15.14 -10.23 0.10
CA ARG A 96 -14.44 -8.97 0.34
C ARG A 96 -13.00 -9.07 -0.15
N GLY A 97 -12.45 -7.92 -0.51
CA GLY A 97 -11.04 -7.75 -0.82
C GLY A 97 -10.15 -7.69 0.43
N PRO A 98 -8.87 -7.29 0.26
CA PRO A 98 -7.94 -7.06 1.36
C PRO A 98 -8.29 -5.83 2.20
N LEU A 99 -9.15 -4.94 1.71
CA LEU A 99 -9.54 -3.71 2.39
C LEU A 99 -10.89 -3.90 3.10
N THR A 100 -10.93 -3.60 4.41
CA THR A 100 -12.11 -3.81 5.27
C THR A 100 -12.53 -2.54 5.98
N ALA A 101 -13.84 -2.39 6.24
CA ALA A 101 -14.38 -1.21 6.94
C ALA A 101 -14.13 -1.24 8.46
N ARG A 102 -13.82 -2.41 9.01
CA ARG A 102 -13.52 -2.66 10.42
C ARG A 102 -12.23 -3.47 10.53
N PRO A 103 -11.53 -3.47 11.68
CA PRO A 103 -10.39 -4.34 11.90
C PRO A 103 -10.73 -5.79 11.54
N ALA A 104 -9.87 -6.42 10.75
CA ALA A 104 -10.09 -7.79 10.31
C ALA A 104 -10.05 -8.75 11.50
N ARG A 105 -10.87 -9.80 11.44
CA ARG A 105 -10.89 -10.85 12.46
C ARG A 105 -9.76 -11.83 12.18
N GLU A 106 -8.98 -12.15 13.21
CA GLU A 106 -7.99 -13.22 13.14
C GLU A 106 -8.65 -14.56 12.78
N LEU A 107 -8.03 -15.27 11.85
CA LEU A 107 -8.45 -16.61 11.48
C LEU A 107 -7.87 -17.65 12.43
N PRO A 108 -8.60 -18.74 12.72
CA PRO A 108 -7.97 -19.89 13.34
C PRO A 108 -6.85 -20.43 12.44
N PRO A 109 -5.83 -21.08 13.02
CA PRO A 109 -4.82 -21.75 12.23
C PRO A 109 -5.47 -22.83 11.34
N PRO A 110 -4.93 -23.12 10.14
CA PRO A 110 -5.52 -24.06 9.19
C PRO A 110 -5.52 -25.52 9.69
N GLY A 111 -4.84 -25.80 10.81
CA GLY A 111 -4.88 -27.08 11.51
C GLY A 111 -3.88 -27.12 12.69
N PRO A 112 -3.88 -28.20 13.50
CA PRO A 112 -2.99 -28.33 14.65
C PRO A 112 -1.49 -28.32 14.27
N ASP A 113 -1.16 -28.82 13.08
CA ASP A 113 0.22 -28.90 12.54
C ASP A 113 0.40 -28.13 11.21
N ALA A 114 -0.66 -27.48 10.71
CA ALA A 114 -0.64 -26.79 9.44
C ALA A 114 -0.30 -25.31 9.65
N VAL A 115 0.80 -24.87 9.03
CA VAL A 115 1.29 -23.49 9.12
C VAL A 115 0.69 -22.59 8.03
N ARG A 116 0.00 -23.17 7.04
CA ARG A 116 -0.47 -22.49 5.84
C ARG A 116 -1.70 -23.16 5.23
N LEU A 117 -2.37 -22.45 4.31
CA LEU A 117 -3.39 -23.02 3.45
C LEU A 117 -2.73 -23.81 2.30
N GLU A 118 -3.25 -24.99 1.97
CA GLU A 118 -2.79 -25.78 0.81
C GLU A 118 -3.73 -25.65 -0.39
N SER A 119 -4.99 -25.30 -0.14
CA SER A 119 -6.01 -25.14 -1.17
C SER A 119 -6.90 -23.93 -0.91
N SER A 120 -7.57 -23.44 -1.96
CA SER A 120 -8.57 -22.39 -1.83
C SER A 120 -9.81 -22.85 -1.06
N GLY A 121 -10.09 -24.16 -1.03
CA GLY A 121 -11.22 -24.75 -0.31
C GLY A 121 -11.06 -24.68 1.22
N GLU A 122 -9.84 -24.87 1.73
CA GLU A 122 -9.53 -24.71 3.17
C GLU A 122 -9.77 -23.30 3.69
N ALA A 123 -9.76 -22.31 2.79
CA ALA A 123 -9.97 -20.91 3.10
C ALA A 123 -11.45 -20.47 2.99
N LEU A 124 -12.36 -21.37 2.61
CA LEU A 124 -13.79 -21.08 2.57
C LEU A 124 -14.36 -21.11 3.99
N ILE A 125 -15.07 -20.05 4.35
CA ILE A 125 -15.78 -19.99 5.63
C ILE A 125 -17.24 -20.33 5.39
N TYR A 126 -17.70 -21.45 5.94
CA TYR A 126 -19.09 -21.87 5.83
C TYR A 126 -19.93 -21.30 6.97
N LEU A 127 -20.94 -20.50 6.62
CA LEU A 127 -21.90 -19.94 7.56
C LEU A 127 -23.08 -20.91 7.69
N GLU A 128 -22.86 -21.97 8.45
CA GLU A 128 -23.76 -23.12 8.56
C GLU A 128 -25.21 -22.73 8.85
N LYS A 129 -25.42 -21.76 9.75
CA LYS A 129 -26.76 -21.25 10.11
C LYS A 129 -27.58 -20.75 8.91
N TYR A 130 -26.91 -20.29 7.85
CA TYR A 130 -27.53 -19.66 6.69
C TYR A 130 -27.28 -20.41 5.38
N GLY A 131 -26.43 -21.44 5.38
CA GLY A 131 -26.12 -22.23 4.19
C GLY A 131 -25.37 -21.44 3.10
N VAL A 132 -24.62 -20.41 3.47
CA VAL A 132 -23.85 -19.56 2.53
C VAL A 132 -22.37 -19.54 2.89
N PHE A 133 -21.52 -19.25 1.91
CA PHE A 133 -20.08 -19.14 2.11
C PHE A 133 -19.63 -17.69 2.21
N ASP A 134 -18.58 -17.45 2.98
CA ASP A 134 -17.69 -16.32 2.80
C ASP A 134 -16.45 -16.82 2.03
N THR A 135 -16.24 -16.21 0.87
CA THR A 135 -15.25 -16.58 -0.14
C THR A 135 -14.03 -15.66 -0.12
N ALA A 136 -13.93 -14.71 0.81
CA ALA A 136 -12.88 -13.71 0.82
C ALA A 136 -11.47 -14.31 0.79
N TYR A 137 -11.17 -15.25 1.70
CA TYR A 137 -9.85 -15.85 1.81
C TYR A 137 -9.60 -16.91 0.73
N GLY A 138 -10.62 -17.67 0.32
CA GLY A 138 -10.53 -18.55 -0.86
C GLY A 138 -10.27 -17.78 -2.16
N GLY A 139 -10.87 -16.60 -2.29
CA GLY A 139 -10.63 -15.63 -3.35
C GLY A 139 -9.21 -15.07 -3.29
N ALA A 140 -8.72 -14.70 -2.11
CA ALA A 140 -7.34 -14.24 -1.89
C ALA A 140 -6.32 -15.29 -2.33
N PHE A 141 -6.48 -16.54 -1.88
CA PHE A 141 -5.65 -17.67 -2.29
C PHE A 141 -5.64 -17.85 -3.81
N THR A 142 -6.82 -17.80 -4.42
CA THR A 142 -6.95 -17.94 -5.87
C THR A 142 -6.28 -16.78 -6.60
N ALA A 143 -6.44 -15.54 -6.14
CA ALA A 143 -5.80 -14.36 -6.70
C ALA A 143 -4.26 -14.48 -6.66
N GLY A 144 -3.69 -14.84 -5.50
CA GLY A 144 -2.25 -15.08 -5.37
C GLY A 144 -1.73 -16.18 -6.29
N ARG A 145 -2.48 -17.29 -6.40
CA ARG A 145 -2.14 -18.39 -7.32
C ARG A 145 -2.16 -17.94 -8.78
N LEU A 146 -3.16 -17.17 -9.19
CA LEU A 146 -3.29 -16.66 -10.55
C LEU A 146 -2.17 -15.65 -10.89
N LEU A 147 -1.84 -14.75 -9.97
CA LEU A 147 -0.71 -13.82 -10.11
C LEU A 147 0.61 -14.57 -10.24
N ALA A 148 0.81 -15.61 -9.43
CA ALA A 148 2.00 -16.45 -9.54
C ALA A 148 2.03 -17.20 -10.88
N LEU A 149 0.88 -17.67 -11.38
CA LEU A 149 0.81 -18.38 -12.66
C LEU A 149 1.05 -17.46 -13.87
N SER A 150 0.68 -16.18 -13.78
CA SER A 150 0.86 -15.21 -14.86
C SER A 150 2.29 -14.66 -14.97
N ASP A 151 3.10 -14.78 -13.92
CA ASP A 151 4.48 -14.28 -13.88
C ASP A 151 5.49 -15.41 -14.14
N ALA A 152 6.10 -15.42 -15.32
CA ALA A 152 7.06 -16.45 -15.71
C ALA A 152 8.36 -16.41 -14.89
N GLU A 153 8.84 -15.22 -14.53
CA GLU A 153 10.08 -15.03 -13.77
C GLU A 153 9.92 -15.52 -12.34
N PHE A 154 8.79 -15.17 -11.70
CA PHE A 154 8.46 -15.67 -10.37
C PHE A 154 8.38 -17.20 -10.33
N ARG A 155 7.70 -17.85 -11.29
CA ARG A 155 7.59 -19.31 -11.32
C ARG A 155 8.93 -20.00 -11.48
N ALA A 156 9.78 -19.49 -12.37
CA ALA A 156 11.13 -20.02 -12.56
C ALA A 156 11.94 -19.88 -11.26
N GLY A 157 11.94 -18.68 -10.66
CA GLY A 157 12.60 -18.41 -9.39
C GLY A 157 12.09 -19.31 -8.25
N LEU A 158 10.77 -19.53 -8.16
CA LEU A 158 10.15 -20.39 -7.14
C LEU A 158 10.60 -21.85 -7.26
N LEU A 159 10.66 -22.39 -8.48
CA LEU A 159 11.13 -23.76 -8.72
C LEU A 159 12.63 -23.90 -8.46
N GLU A 160 13.43 -22.91 -8.85
CA GLU A 160 14.87 -22.87 -8.59
C GLU A 160 15.18 -22.78 -7.10
N PHE A 161 14.48 -21.90 -6.37
CA PHE A 161 14.53 -21.79 -4.92
C PHE A 161 14.26 -23.14 -4.25
N ARG A 162 13.15 -23.80 -4.61
CA ARG A 162 12.80 -25.11 -4.05
C ARG A 162 13.83 -26.17 -4.39
N SER A 163 14.32 -26.19 -5.62
CA SER A 163 15.35 -27.14 -6.05
C SER A 163 16.63 -26.98 -5.24
N ALA A 164 17.09 -25.74 -5.03
CA ALA A 164 18.27 -25.42 -4.23
C ALA A 164 18.07 -25.81 -2.76
N ALA A 165 16.96 -25.40 -2.15
CA ALA A 165 16.65 -25.69 -0.75
C ALA A 165 16.46 -27.20 -0.50
N ARG A 166 15.79 -27.92 -1.41
CA ARG A 166 15.65 -29.38 -1.35
C ARG A 166 17.00 -30.09 -1.46
N SER A 167 17.89 -29.62 -2.33
CA SER A 167 19.24 -30.15 -2.46
C SER A 167 20.06 -29.94 -1.18
N ALA A 168 19.93 -28.77 -0.55
CA ALA A 168 20.54 -28.46 0.72
C ALA A 168 20.01 -29.34 1.87
N VAL A 169 18.69 -29.54 1.97
CA VAL A 169 18.08 -30.46 2.96
C VAL A 169 18.56 -31.90 2.76
N ARG A 170 18.59 -32.39 1.52
CA ARG A 170 19.09 -33.75 1.22
C ARG A 170 20.56 -33.92 1.63
N ARG A 171 21.38 -32.90 1.43
CA ARG A 171 22.79 -32.90 1.87
C ARG A 171 22.89 -33.01 3.39
N LEU A 172 22.17 -32.16 4.13
CA LEU A 172 22.08 -32.21 5.59
C LEU A 172 21.65 -33.59 6.09
N ALA A 173 20.57 -34.15 5.52
CA ALA A 173 20.07 -35.46 5.90
C ALA A 173 21.06 -36.60 5.57
N SER A 174 21.83 -36.45 4.49
CA SER A 174 22.84 -37.42 4.07
C SER A 174 24.20 -37.28 4.78
N HIS A 175 24.42 -36.21 5.54
CA HIS A 175 25.63 -36.03 6.35
C HIS A 175 25.23 -35.56 7.75
N PRO A 176 24.53 -36.42 8.53
CA PRO A 176 24.19 -36.08 9.90
C PRO A 176 25.48 -35.90 10.70
N GLN A 177 25.63 -34.75 11.33
CA GLN A 177 26.90 -34.34 11.93
C GLN A 177 27.33 -35.21 13.12
N PRO A 178 28.63 -35.39 13.34
CA PRO A 178 29.17 -35.59 14.68
C PRO A 178 29.01 -34.29 15.49
N ALA A 179 28.66 -34.40 16.77
CA ALA A 179 28.35 -33.26 17.64
C ALA A 179 29.46 -32.18 17.62
N GLY A 180 29.10 -30.92 17.33
CA GLY A 180 29.97 -29.75 17.46
C GLY A 180 30.48 -29.09 16.16
N THR A 181 30.11 -29.58 14.98
CA THR A 181 30.59 -29.01 13.70
C THR A 181 29.64 -27.94 13.17
N VAL A 182 30.12 -26.72 12.90
CA VAL A 182 29.27 -25.66 12.31
C VAL A 182 29.16 -25.90 10.79
N VAL A 183 27.95 -26.18 10.28
CA VAL A 183 27.70 -26.26 8.84
C VAL A 183 27.40 -24.87 8.28
N THR A 184 28.01 -24.56 7.15
CA THR A 184 27.85 -23.31 6.43
C THR A 184 27.00 -23.50 5.16
N ALA A 185 26.34 -22.43 4.71
CA ALA A 185 25.57 -22.47 3.46
C ALA A 185 26.44 -22.85 2.24
N ARG A 186 27.74 -22.54 2.27
CA ARG A 186 28.70 -22.94 1.24
C ARG A 186 28.84 -24.46 1.14
N GLN A 187 28.90 -25.17 2.26
CA GLN A 187 28.97 -26.64 2.26
C GLN A 187 27.70 -27.26 1.66
N LEU A 188 26.55 -26.63 1.88
CA LEU A 188 25.28 -27.10 1.30
C LEU A 188 25.15 -26.86 -0.21
N THR A 189 26.00 -26.02 -0.79
CA THR A 189 25.90 -25.62 -2.20
C THR A 189 27.12 -26.03 -3.02
N ALA A 190 28.28 -26.26 -2.39
CA ALA A 190 29.53 -26.63 -3.04
C ALA A 190 29.40 -27.94 -3.84
N PRO A 191 30.10 -28.11 -4.97
CA PRO A 191 30.13 -29.39 -5.66
C PRO A 191 30.63 -30.52 -4.74
N LEU A 192 29.88 -31.62 -4.65
CA LEU A 192 30.19 -32.76 -3.76
C LEU A 192 31.58 -33.34 -4.02
N ALA A 193 32.09 -33.25 -5.26
CA ALA A 193 33.42 -33.69 -5.60
C ALA A 193 34.51 -32.91 -4.84
N PHE A 194 34.32 -31.60 -4.64
CA PHE A 194 35.28 -30.79 -3.89
C PHE A 194 35.22 -31.08 -2.40
N GLU A 195 34.03 -31.23 -1.81
CA GLU A 195 33.92 -31.64 -0.40
C GLU A 195 34.47 -33.04 -0.15
N ALA A 196 34.14 -34.01 -1.01
CA ALA A 196 34.67 -35.37 -0.88
C ALA A 196 36.19 -35.40 -1.01
N PHE A 197 36.75 -34.56 -1.88
CA PHE A 197 38.20 -34.41 -2.04
C PHE A 197 38.83 -33.70 -0.84
N ASP A 198 38.23 -32.63 -0.32
CA ASP A 198 38.71 -31.92 0.86
C ASP A 198 38.67 -32.83 2.11
N HIS A 199 37.59 -33.61 2.32
CA HIS A 199 37.52 -34.61 3.38
C HIS A 199 38.58 -35.71 3.24
N LEU A 200 38.84 -36.16 2.01
CA LEU A 200 39.89 -37.12 1.71
C LEU A 200 41.28 -36.57 2.04
N LEU A 201 41.48 -35.25 1.98
CA LEU A 201 42.76 -34.60 2.25
C LEU A 201 42.97 -34.18 3.71
N LEU A 202 41.90 -33.82 4.43
CA LEU A 202 42.00 -33.11 5.71
C LEU A 202 41.84 -34.00 6.95
N ASP A 203 41.20 -35.19 6.85
CA ASP A 203 40.84 -36.02 8.00
C ASP A 203 41.60 -37.37 8.08
N GLU A 204 41.29 -38.21 9.09
CA GLU A 204 41.73 -39.61 9.19
C GLU A 204 41.50 -40.43 7.90
N ASP A 205 40.56 -39.99 7.06
CA ASP A 205 40.28 -40.59 5.76
C ASP A 205 41.44 -40.46 4.76
N ALA A 206 42.36 -39.49 4.92
CA ALA A 206 43.62 -39.46 4.17
C ALA A 206 44.45 -40.72 4.46
N THR A 207 44.61 -41.07 5.74
CA THR A 207 45.33 -42.30 6.14
C THR A 207 44.61 -43.57 5.71
N ARG A 208 43.28 -43.50 5.60
CA ARG A 208 42.42 -44.60 5.17
C ARG A 208 42.51 -44.78 3.66
N PHE A 209 42.58 -43.69 2.91
CA PHE A 209 42.83 -43.66 1.48
C PHE A 209 44.22 -44.18 1.16
N THR A 210 45.27 -43.70 1.82
CA THR A 210 46.64 -44.20 1.63
C THR A 210 46.71 -45.71 1.92
N ARG A 211 46.13 -46.17 3.03
CA ARG A 211 46.01 -47.61 3.33
C ARG A 211 45.21 -48.38 2.29
N ALA A 212 44.17 -47.79 1.72
CA ALA A 212 43.35 -48.42 0.69
C ALA A 212 44.13 -48.55 -0.63
N VAL A 213 44.87 -47.52 -1.04
CA VAL A 213 45.75 -47.54 -2.21
C VAL A 213 46.87 -48.57 -2.05
N ASP A 214 47.55 -48.59 -0.89
CA ASP A 214 48.63 -49.55 -0.59
C ASP A 214 48.13 -51.00 -0.61
N ARG A 215 46.89 -51.23 -0.17
CA ARG A 215 46.27 -52.58 -0.16
C ARG A 215 45.60 -52.97 -1.48
N ALA A 216 45.27 -52.01 -2.35
CA ALA A 216 44.55 -52.29 -3.59
C ALA A 216 45.35 -53.16 -4.56
N GLY A 217 46.65 -52.86 -4.73
CA GLY A 217 47.54 -53.64 -5.60
C GLY A 217 47.65 -55.13 -5.20
N PRO A 218 47.98 -55.44 -3.93
CA PRO A 218 47.99 -56.82 -3.42
C PRO A 218 46.63 -57.51 -3.52
N GLN A 219 45.53 -56.81 -3.22
CA GLN A 219 44.17 -57.38 -3.27
C GLN A 219 43.71 -57.72 -4.69
N LEU A 220 44.01 -56.86 -5.67
CA LEU A 220 43.73 -57.11 -7.08
C LEU A 220 44.51 -58.33 -7.61
N ARG A 221 45.80 -58.47 -7.24
CA ARG A 221 46.61 -59.64 -7.60
C ARG A 221 46.09 -60.93 -6.96
N ALA A 222 45.49 -60.84 -5.77
CA ALA A 222 44.85 -61.97 -5.08
C ALA A 222 43.44 -62.29 -5.64
N GLY A 223 42.97 -61.60 -6.68
CA GLY A 223 41.63 -61.80 -7.26
C GLY A 223 40.48 -61.29 -6.39
N LEU A 224 40.77 -60.57 -5.30
CA LEU A 224 39.76 -60.04 -4.39
C LEU A 224 39.16 -58.76 -4.99
N ARG A 225 37.92 -58.84 -5.45
CA ARG A 225 37.12 -57.67 -5.83
C ARG A 225 36.38 -57.17 -4.61
N ARG A 226 36.64 -55.93 -4.17
CA ARG A 226 35.76 -55.27 -3.20
C ARG A 226 34.44 -54.95 -3.88
N THR A 227 33.38 -55.60 -3.46
CA THR A 227 32.04 -55.05 -3.60
C THR A 227 31.94 -53.88 -2.62
N ALA A 228 31.51 -52.71 -3.10
CA ALA A 228 31.22 -51.60 -2.19
C ALA A 228 30.15 -52.09 -1.20
N SER A 229 30.50 -52.17 0.08
CA SER A 229 29.50 -52.38 1.13
C SER A 229 28.71 -51.10 1.22
N THR A 230 27.58 -51.04 0.53
CA THR A 230 26.57 -50.02 0.78
C THR A 230 25.96 -50.37 2.12
N SER A 231 26.41 -49.74 3.22
CA SER A 231 25.61 -49.76 4.45
C SER A 231 24.27 -49.14 4.09
N ALA A 232 23.20 -49.94 4.08
CA ALA A 232 21.87 -49.45 3.82
C ALA A 232 21.54 -48.43 4.92
N ARG A 233 21.56 -47.14 4.58
CA ARG A 233 21.04 -46.12 5.49
C ARG A 233 19.54 -46.39 5.67
N PRO A 234 19.01 -46.22 6.89
CA PRO A 234 17.57 -46.32 7.10
C PRO A 234 16.85 -45.34 6.16
N PRO A 235 15.67 -45.72 5.63
CA PRO A 235 14.89 -44.85 4.78
C PRO A 235 14.50 -43.59 5.56
N CYS A 236 14.81 -42.42 5.00
CA CYS A 236 14.41 -41.14 5.57
C CYS A 236 12.95 -40.86 5.18
N THR A 237 12.09 -40.60 6.17
CA THR A 237 10.68 -40.31 5.96
C THR A 237 10.43 -38.81 5.75
N ALA A 238 9.26 -38.44 5.25
CA ALA A 238 8.87 -37.03 5.15
C ALA A 238 8.82 -36.32 6.52
N ALA A 239 8.43 -37.05 7.57
CA ALA A 239 8.40 -36.54 8.94
C ALA A 239 9.82 -36.21 9.45
N ASP A 240 10.82 -37.04 9.12
CA ASP A 240 12.22 -36.79 9.49
C ASP A 240 12.75 -35.51 8.83
N LEU A 241 12.43 -35.31 7.54
CA LEU A 241 12.83 -34.11 6.80
C LEU A 241 12.15 -32.86 7.32
N ARG A 242 10.85 -32.94 7.65
CA ARG A 242 10.11 -31.84 8.27
C ARG A 242 10.70 -31.48 9.63
N ALA A 243 10.99 -32.48 10.47
CA ALA A 243 11.63 -32.29 11.76
C ALA A 243 13.00 -31.61 11.60
N LEU A 244 13.79 -32.02 10.61
CA LEU A 244 15.09 -31.40 10.30
C LEU A 244 14.95 -29.93 9.88
N VAL A 245 14.01 -29.61 8.96
CA VAL A 245 13.76 -28.24 8.52
C VAL A 245 13.26 -27.36 9.68
N GLY A 246 12.47 -27.94 10.60
CA GLY A 246 11.96 -27.26 11.79
C GLY A 246 13.00 -27.03 12.90
N GLN A 247 14.22 -27.55 12.78
CA GLN A 247 15.26 -27.32 13.78
C GLN A 247 15.71 -25.85 13.80
N PRO A 248 15.98 -25.29 15.00
CA PRO A 248 16.44 -23.91 15.11
C PRO A 248 17.75 -23.70 14.35
N GLY A 249 17.82 -22.62 13.57
CA GLY A 249 18.99 -22.27 12.76
C GLY A 249 19.08 -22.93 11.39
N ILE A 250 18.44 -24.10 11.17
CA ILE A 250 18.43 -24.77 9.86
C ILE A 250 17.67 -23.94 8.83
N ALA A 251 16.55 -23.32 9.19
CA ALA A 251 15.80 -22.44 8.28
C ALA A 251 16.68 -21.31 7.72
N ASN A 252 17.44 -20.62 8.58
CA ASN A 252 18.36 -19.55 8.16
C ASN A 252 19.48 -20.08 7.26
N LEU A 253 20.02 -21.25 7.58
CA LEU A 253 21.05 -21.90 6.77
C LEU A 253 20.53 -22.28 5.37
N LEU A 254 19.31 -22.80 5.28
CA LEU A 254 18.64 -23.12 4.02
C LEU A 254 18.33 -21.86 3.22
N ALA A 255 17.89 -20.78 3.88
CA ALA A 255 17.66 -19.49 3.23
C ALA A 255 18.95 -18.92 2.64
N GLN A 256 20.06 -18.97 3.39
CA GLN A 256 21.39 -18.58 2.89
C GLN A 256 21.86 -19.46 1.72
N ALA A 257 21.60 -20.77 1.77
CA ALA A 257 21.95 -21.69 0.69
C ALA A 257 21.12 -21.45 -0.58
N ALA A 258 19.86 -21.04 -0.45
CA ALA A 258 19.04 -20.64 -1.58
C ALA A 258 19.50 -19.32 -2.20
N GLY A 259 19.98 -18.38 -1.38
CA GLY A 259 20.61 -17.12 -1.80
C GLY A 259 19.70 -16.28 -2.69
N ASP A 260 20.23 -15.79 -3.80
CA ASP A 260 19.54 -14.89 -4.74
C ASP A 260 18.19 -15.45 -5.23
N ARG A 261 18.08 -16.78 -5.37
CA ARG A 261 16.84 -17.45 -5.79
C ARG A 261 15.69 -17.19 -4.81
N LEU A 262 16.00 -17.22 -3.51
CA LEU A 262 15.03 -16.88 -2.47
C LEU A 262 14.72 -15.38 -2.52
N SER A 263 15.72 -14.52 -2.76
CA SER A 263 15.51 -13.07 -2.85
C SER A 263 14.58 -12.65 -4.00
N THR A 264 14.64 -13.33 -5.15
CA THR A 264 13.69 -13.11 -6.27
C THR A 264 12.26 -13.44 -5.84
N VAL A 265 12.08 -14.56 -5.14
CA VAL A 265 10.76 -15.00 -4.66
C VAL A 265 10.24 -14.05 -3.59
N THR A 266 11.05 -13.69 -2.58
CA THR A 266 10.60 -12.81 -1.50
C THR A 266 10.34 -11.38 -1.99
N GLY A 267 11.15 -10.86 -2.91
CA GLY A 267 10.92 -9.56 -3.52
C GLY A 267 9.58 -9.49 -4.28
N TRP A 268 9.23 -10.54 -5.01
CA TRP A 268 7.92 -10.64 -5.66
C TRP A 268 6.77 -10.75 -4.65
N LEU A 269 6.92 -11.60 -3.62
CA LEU A 269 5.90 -11.74 -2.56
C LEU A 269 5.74 -10.45 -1.75
N ASP A 270 6.78 -9.63 -1.60
CA ASP A 270 6.71 -8.34 -0.92
C ASP A 270 5.89 -7.32 -1.71
N ARG A 271 5.97 -7.37 -3.05
CA ARG A 271 5.05 -6.60 -3.91
C ARG A 271 3.61 -7.07 -3.72
N LEU A 272 3.37 -8.38 -3.55
CA LEU A 272 2.04 -8.91 -3.23
C LEU A 272 1.53 -8.41 -1.87
N ARG A 273 2.40 -8.42 -0.85
CA ARG A 273 2.09 -7.92 0.50
C ARG A 273 1.71 -6.44 0.51
N ARG A 274 2.33 -5.63 -0.36
CA ARG A 274 1.97 -4.22 -0.60
C ARG A 274 0.83 -4.03 -1.61
N LEU A 275 0.14 -5.11 -1.97
CA LEU A 275 -1.00 -5.15 -2.89
C LEU A 275 -0.68 -4.62 -4.30
N GLU A 276 0.60 -4.54 -4.69
CA GLU A 276 1.07 -3.88 -5.92
C GLU A 276 0.56 -4.51 -7.21
N MET A 277 0.24 -5.81 -7.14
CA MET A 277 -0.06 -6.63 -8.30
C MET A 277 -1.56 -6.85 -8.51
N LEU A 278 -2.40 -6.34 -7.60
CA LEU A 278 -3.84 -6.54 -7.65
C LEU A 278 -4.52 -5.49 -8.54
N GLY A 279 -5.49 -5.95 -9.33
CA GLY A 279 -6.43 -5.07 -10.00
C GLY A 279 -7.36 -4.36 -9.02
N PHE A 280 -7.93 -3.23 -9.43
CA PHE A 280 -8.79 -2.40 -8.58
C PHE A 280 -10.01 -3.16 -8.06
N GLU A 281 -10.58 -4.05 -8.88
CA GLU A 281 -11.73 -4.90 -8.55
C GLU A 281 -11.48 -5.88 -7.40
N HIS A 282 -10.22 -6.23 -7.13
CA HIS A 282 -9.86 -7.02 -5.96
C HIS A 282 -9.79 -6.19 -4.69
N LEU A 283 -9.49 -4.89 -4.80
CA LEU A 283 -9.41 -3.95 -3.68
C LEU A 283 -10.79 -3.42 -3.29
N VAL A 284 -11.63 -3.13 -4.30
CA VAL A 284 -12.97 -2.59 -4.16
C VAL A 284 -13.95 -3.47 -4.97
N PRO A 285 -14.52 -4.51 -4.33
CA PRO A 285 -15.35 -5.51 -5.04
C PRO A 285 -16.63 -4.96 -5.68
N ASP A 286 -17.16 -3.83 -5.19
CA ASP A 286 -18.32 -3.15 -5.77
C ASP A 286 -18.02 -1.65 -5.89
N SER A 287 -18.18 -1.11 -7.11
CA SER A 287 -17.94 0.30 -7.42
C SER A 287 -18.69 1.30 -6.52
N ARG A 288 -19.85 0.91 -5.97
CA ARG A 288 -20.65 1.76 -5.07
C ARG A 288 -20.00 1.96 -3.70
N MET A 289 -18.99 1.16 -3.36
CA MET A 289 -18.20 1.35 -2.13
C MET A 289 -17.27 2.58 -2.23
N LEU A 290 -16.91 2.98 -3.46
CA LEU A 290 -16.11 4.18 -3.75
C LEU A 290 -16.77 5.02 -4.86
N PRO A 291 -17.87 5.75 -4.54
CA PRO A 291 -18.52 6.68 -5.46
C PRO A 291 -17.59 7.83 -5.91
N GLU A 292 -18.03 8.59 -6.90
CA GLU A 292 -17.35 9.82 -7.32
C GLU A 292 -17.34 10.86 -6.21
N GLU A 293 -16.31 11.70 -6.20
CA GLU A 293 -16.07 12.72 -5.17
C GLU A 293 -16.17 12.15 -3.75
N SER A 294 -15.43 11.09 -3.49
CA SER A 294 -15.45 10.39 -2.21
C SER A 294 -14.08 9.95 -1.72
N ILE A 295 -13.94 9.93 -0.39
CA ILE A 295 -12.77 9.39 0.32
C ILE A 295 -13.21 8.24 1.22
N ARG A 296 -12.40 7.16 1.27
CA ARG A 296 -12.64 5.98 2.09
C ARG A 296 -11.40 5.61 2.88
N PHE A 297 -11.57 5.46 4.18
CA PHE A 297 -10.61 4.88 5.11
C PHE A 297 -10.93 3.40 5.30
N ALA A 298 -9.91 2.55 5.23
CA ALA A 298 -10.06 1.11 5.37
C ALA A 298 -8.90 0.53 6.19
N TYR A 299 -9.16 -0.60 6.84
CA TYR A 299 -8.13 -1.47 7.37
C TYR A 299 -7.65 -2.41 6.28
N VAL A 300 -6.40 -2.86 6.38
CA VAL A 300 -5.87 -3.91 5.52
C VAL A 300 -5.89 -5.20 6.32
N ASP A 301 -6.47 -6.24 5.72
CA ASP A 301 -6.58 -7.56 6.35
C ASP A 301 -5.30 -8.38 6.16
N PRO A 302 -4.52 -8.62 7.24
CA PRO A 302 -3.29 -9.40 7.15
C PRO A 302 -3.57 -10.88 6.81
N GLU A 303 -4.72 -11.43 7.21
CA GLU A 303 -5.08 -12.82 6.91
C GLU A 303 -5.46 -13.00 5.44
N TRP A 304 -6.05 -11.98 4.82
CA TRP A 304 -6.27 -11.95 3.37
C TRP A 304 -4.94 -11.97 2.62
N VAL A 305 -4.00 -11.10 3.04
CA VAL A 305 -2.65 -11.04 2.44
C VAL A 305 -1.91 -12.36 2.63
N ARG A 306 -1.98 -12.96 3.82
CA ARG A 306 -1.41 -14.28 4.10
C ARG A 306 -2.00 -15.35 3.17
N ALA A 307 -3.33 -15.39 3.03
CA ALA A 307 -3.99 -16.34 2.13
C ALA A 307 -3.56 -16.15 0.67
N ALA A 308 -3.37 -14.91 0.20
CA ALA A 308 -2.84 -14.63 -1.12
C ALA A 308 -1.38 -15.10 -1.29
N VAL A 309 -0.53 -14.90 -0.28
CA VAL A 309 0.85 -15.42 -0.28
C VAL A 309 0.87 -16.96 -0.31
N ASP A 310 0.05 -17.62 0.51
CA ASP A 310 -0.11 -19.07 0.50
C ASP A 310 -0.56 -19.57 -0.89
N GLY A 311 -1.49 -18.85 -1.51
CA GLY A 311 -1.95 -19.08 -2.87
C GLY A 311 -0.83 -19.00 -3.91
N ALA A 312 -0.01 -17.95 -3.86
CA ALA A 312 1.14 -17.80 -4.76
C ALA A 312 2.16 -18.94 -4.58
N LEU A 313 2.42 -19.32 -3.33
CA LEU A 313 3.33 -20.41 -2.98
C LEU A 313 2.73 -21.81 -3.26
N SER A 314 1.44 -21.94 -3.55
CA SER A 314 0.83 -23.23 -3.92
C SER A 314 1.22 -23.73 -5.32
N VAL A 315 1.74 -22.85 -6.19
CA VAL A 315 2.12 -23.20 -7.56
C VAL A 315 3.33 -24.12 -7.58
N GLY A 316 3.25 -25.24 -8.32
CA GLY A 316 4.41 -26.12 -8.56
C GLY A 316 4.90 -26.90 -7.33
N VAL A 317 4.03 -27.15 -6.35
CA VAL A 317 4.34 -28.01 -5.19
C VAL A 317 4.26 -29.48 -5.64
N GLY A 318 5.40 -30.17 -5.65
CA GLY A 318 5.47 -31.58 -6.06
C GLY A 318 5.66 -32.56 -4.90
N HIS A 319 6.13 -32.10 -3.75
CA HIS A 319 6.47 -32.95 -2.60
C HIS A 319 6.07 -32.26 -1.28
N ALA A 320 5.81 -33.05 -0.23
CA ALA A 320 5.57 -32.52 1.12
C ALA A 320 6.74 -31.64 1.63
N LEU A 321 7.99 -31.96 1.28
CA LEU A 321 9.13 -31.11 1.62
C LEU A 321 9.10 -29.74 0.93
N ASP A 322 8.58 -29.67 -0.30
CA ASP A 322 8.41 -28.37 -1.00
C ASP A 322 7.40 -27.50 -0.27
N ALA A 323 6.41 -28.12 0.39
CA ALA A 323 5.48 -27.42 1.25
C ALA A 323 6.18 -26.82 2.47
N ASP A 324 6.96 -27.63 3.20
CA ASP A 324 7.68 -27.18 4.39
C ASP A 324 8.69 -26.06 4.05
N LEU A 325 9.37 -26.16 2.90
CA LEU A 325 10.37 -25.19 2.44
C LEU A 325 9.79 -23.81 2.10
N ASN A 326 8.53 -23.72 1.70
CA ASN A 326 7.90 -22.41 1.42
C ASN A 326 7.89 -21.50 2.65
N ASN A 327 7.95 -22.04 3.88
CA ASN A 327 8.05 -21.25 5.11
C ASN A 327 9.30 -20.37 5.15
N LEU A 328 10.32 -20.67 4.34
CA LEU A 328 11.50 -19.82 4.19
C LEU A 328 11.21 -18.51 3.43
N ALA A 329 10.11 -18.45 2.67
CA ALA A 329 9.70 -17.31 1.86
C ALA A 329 8.50 -16.54 2.45
N THR A 330 7.90 -17.02 3.54
CA THR A 330 6.72 -16.41 4.16
C THR A 330 7.08 -15.25 5.09
N SER A 331 8.27 -15.25 5.70
CA SER A 331 8.84 -14.09 6.39
C SER A 331 9.29 -13.06 5.34
N GLY A 332 8.66 -11.89 5.32
CA GLY A 332 8.89 -10.88 4.28
C GLY A 332 8.61 -9.46 4.74
N GLY A 333 8.57 -8.56 3.77
CA GLY A 333 8.38 -7.13 3.95
C GLY A 333 7.06 -6.73 4.62
N PRO A 334 6.93 -5.45 5.01
CA PRO A 334 5.82 -4.97 5.82
C PRO A 334 4.48 -5.15 5.11
N VAL A 335 3.50 -5.65 5.84
CA VAL A 335 2.09 -5.66 5.43
C VAL A 335 1.47 -4.33 5.88
N PRO A 336 0.81 -3.58 4.99
CA PRO A 336 0.11 -2.36 5.39
C PRO A 336 -0.97 -2.67 6.45
N ALA A 337 -1.22 -1.73 7.36
CA ALA A 337 -2.26 -1.87 8.38
C ALA A 337 -3.55 -1.14 8.01
N CYS A 338 -3.45 -0.06 7.22
CA CYS A 338 -4.61 0.69 6.76
C CYS A 338 -4.38 1.29 5.37
N ALA A 339 -5.48 1.73 4.75
CA ALA A 339 -5.52 2.32 3.44
C ALA A 339 -6.42 3.56 3.42
N VAL A 340 -6.06 4.51 2.55
CA VAL A 340 -6.90 5.64 2.15
C VAL A 340 -7.12 5.56 0.64
N LEU A 341 -8.38 5.55 0.23
CA LEU A 341 -8.82 5.60 -1.15
C LEU A 341 -9.48 6.95 -1.39
N ILE A 342 -9.05 7.66 -2.44
CA ILE A 342 -9.67 8.92 -2.88
C ILE A 342 -10.11 8.70 -4.32
N ARG A 343 -11.40 8.93 -4.61
CA ARG A 343 -11.91 9.00 -5.98
C ARG A 343 -12.47 10.40 -6.20
N SER A 344 -11.75 11.22 -6.97
CA SER A 344 -12.10 12.62 -7.19
C SER A 344 -11.37 13.21 -8.38
N ALA A 345 -11.98 14.21 -9.01
CA ALA A 345 -11.34 15.12 -9.95
C ALA A 345 -10.11 15.83 -9.38
N LEU A 346 -9.97 15.90 -8.05
CA LEU A 346 -8.79 16.42 -7.36
C LEU A 346 -7.52 15.64 -7.72
N VAL A 347 -7.63 14.32 -7.95
CA VAL A 347 -6.47 13.46 -8.24
C VAL A 347 -5.75 13.87 -9.54
N PRO A 348 -6.44 14.03 -10.68
CA PRO A 348 -5.80 14.48 -11.92
C PRO A 348 -5.59 16.00 -11.98
N GLN A 349 -6.43 16.82 -11.33
CA GLN A 349 -6.34 18.29 -11.40
C GLN A 349 -5.27 18.86 -10.46
N TRP A 350 -5.06 18.26 -9.28
CA TRP A 350 -3.98 18.60 -8.35
C TRP A 350 -3.06 17.38 -8.12
N PRO A 351 -2.28 16.94 -9.13
CA PRO A 351 -1.46 15.74 -9.02
C PRO A 351 -0.38 15.84 -7.94
N GLN A 352 -0.01 17.07 -7.57
CA GLN A 352 1.00 17.40 -6.56
C GLN A 352 0.39 17.87 -5.23
N ALA A 353 -0.89 17.63 -4.99
CA ALA A 353 -1.50 17.82 -3.67
C ALA A 353 -0.65 17.15 -2.59
N VAL A 354 -0.40 17.91 -1.52
CA VAL A 354 0.41 17.44 -0.39
C VAL A 354 -0.50 16.58 0.49
N ILE A 355 -0.11 15.33 0.67
CA ILE A 355 -0.84 14.37 1.49
C ILE A 355 0.02 14.05 2.69
N THR A 356 -0.51 14.24 3.89
CA THR A 356 0.21 13.96 5.12
C THR A 356 -0.67 13.17 6.07
N ALA A 357 -0.16 12.07 6.59
CA ALA A 357 -0.86 11.24 7.56
C ALA A 357 -0.08 11.18 8.87
N TYR A 358 -0.80 11.01 9.97
CA TYR A 358 -0.22 11.05 11.31
C TYR A 358 -0.66 9.87 12.16
N ARG A 359 0.16 9.59 13.17
CA ARG A 359 -0.16 8.78 14.35
C ARG A 359 0.29 9.58 15.57
N GLY A 360 -0.64 10.14 16.32
CA GLY A 360 -0.35 11.11 17.37
C GLY A 360 0.37 12.33 16.79
N ALA A 361 1.56 12.64 17.29
CA ALA A 361 2.39 13.74 16.79
C ALA A 361 3.33 13.33 15.63
N GLY A 362 3.46 12.03 15.34
CA GLY A 362 4.40 11.53 14.33
C GLY A 362 3.78 11.48 12.93
N VAL A 363 4.54 11.88 11.91
CA VAL A 363 4.19 11.71 10.50
C VAL A 363 4.39 10.25 10.10
N VAL A 364 3.45 9.70 9.34
CA VAL A 364 3.48 8.32 8.84
C VAL A 364 3.57 8.34 7.33
N GLU A 365 4.71 7.87 6.80
CA GLU A 365 4.90 7.73 5.36
C GLU A 365 4.13 6.52 4.82
N PRO A 366 3.51 6.64 3.62
CA PRO A 366 2.85 5.50 3.00
C PRO A 366 3.88 4.46 2.53
N LEU A 367 3.58 3.18 2.75
CA LEU A 367 4.30 2.06 2.12
C LEU A 367 4.10 2.03 0.60
N ARG A 368 2.97 2.55 0.12
CA ARG A 368 2.64 2.63 -1.30
C ARG A 368 1.70 3.79 -1.58
N SER A 369 1.96 4.50 -2.67
CA SER A 369 1.03 5.43 -3.31
C SER A 369 0.84 4.99 -4.77
N ALA A 370 -0.40 4.86 -5.22
CA ALA A 370 -0.72 4.47 -6.58
C ALA A 370 -1.96 5.21 -7.10
N VAL A 371 -2.00 5.47 -8.40
CA VAL A 371 -3.19 5.98 -9.10
C VAL A 371 -3.76 4.87 -9.96
N TYR A 372 -5.05 4.61 -9.84
CA TYR A 372 -5.80 3.68 -10.68
C TYR A 372 -6.71 4.49 -11.61
N GLY A 373 -6.68 4.18 -12.90
CA GLY A 373 -7.39 4.98 -13.90
C GLY A 373 -6.86 6.43 -13.91
N THR A 374 -7.76 7.40 -13.84
CA THR A 374 -7.44 8.84 -13.87
C THR A 374 -7.77 9.57 -12.58
N ASP A 375 -8.77 9.08 -11.82
CA ASP A 375 -9.42 9.78 -10.71
C ASP A 375 -9.27 9.08 -9.35
N ILE A 376 -8.70 7.87 -9.31
CA ILE A 376 -8.58 7.08 -8.07
C ILE A 376 -7.15 7.06 -7.56
N ARG A 377 -6.93 7.48 -6.33
CA ARG A 377 -5.65 7.37 -5.61
C ARG A 377 -5.78 6.41 -4.43
N LEU A 378 -4.82 5.49 -4.32
CA LEU A 378 -4.64 4.56 -3.20
C LEU A 378 -3.38 4.93 -2.43
N LEU A 379 -3.50 5.01 -1.11
CA LEU A 379 -2.40 5.16 -0.17
C LEU A 379 -2.47 4.03 0.84
N LEU A 380 -1.37 3.30 1.03
CA LEU A 380 -1.25 2.21 2.00
C LEU A 380 -0.26 2.61 3.08
N TYR A 381 -0.63 2.49 4.35
CA TYR A 381 0.20 2.90 5.48
C TYR A 381 0.63 1.70 6.33
N PRO A 382 1.85 1.71 6.92
CA PRO A 382 2.36 0.60 7.72
C PRO A 382 1.64 0.43 9.06
N GLN A 383 0.91 1.45 9.50
CA GLN A 383 0.18 1.49 10.77
C GLN A 383 -1.14 2.25 10.60
N VAL A 384 -2.08 2.04 11.52
CA VAL A 384 -3.39 2.74 11.50
C VAL A 384 -3.18 4.22 11.85
N ILE A 385 -3.54 5.11 10.94
CA ILE A 385 -3.42 6.57 11.11
C ILE A 385 -4.59 7.12 11.93
N ASP A 386 -4.40 8.23 12.65
CA ASP A 386 -5.45 8.94 13.40
C ASP A 386 -5.84 10.29 12.79
N ARG A 387 -4.96 10.89 12.01
CA ARG A 387 -5.21 12.12 11.25
C ARG A 387 -4.67 12.01 9.83
N PHE A 388 -5.44 12.50 8.86
CA PHE A 388 -5.10 12.56 7.45
C PHE A 388 -5.37 13.98 6.93
N GLU A 389 -4.40 14.58 6.25
CA GLU A 389 -4.46 15.94 5.74
C GLU A 389 -4.20 15.92 4.23
N LEU A 390 -5.10 16.57 3.49
CA LEU A 390 -5.00 16.80 2.06
C LEU A 390 -4.89 18.31 1.84
N CYS A 391 -3.75 18.76 1.33
CA CYS A 391 -3.44 20.17 1.17
C CYS A 391 -3.15 20.50 -0.29
N GLU A 392 -3.60 21.68 -0.70
CA GLU A 392 -3.24 22.26 -1.98
C GLU A 392 -1.71 22.42 -2.05
N PRO A 393 -1.06 22.10 -3.19
CA PRO A 393 0.37 22.36 -3.34
C PRO A 393 0.65 23.84 -3.12
N PRO A 394 1.69 24.21 -2.37
CA PRO A 394 2.06 25.62 -2.14
C PRO A 394 2.75 26.21 -3.38
N ARG A 395 2.03 26.28 -4.50
CA ARG A 395 2.54 26.75 -5.79
C ARG A 395 1.92 28.09 -6.13
N GLY A 396 2.69 29.15 -5.89
CA GLY A 396 2.36 30.50 -6.31
C GLY A 396 1.61 31.30 -5.25
N ILE A 397 1.77 32.62 -5.33
CA ILE A 397 0.98 33.57 -4.57
C ILE A 397 -0.28 33.82 -5.40
N CYS A 398 -1.41 33.23 -5.03
CA CYS A 398 -2.69 33.53 -5.65
C CYS A 398 -3.30 34.76 -4.97
N PHE A 399 -3.88 35.68 -5.74
CA PHE A 399 -4.70 36.73 -5.16
C PHE A 399 -5.98 36.10 -4.59
N GLY A 400 -6.34 36.46 -3.35
CA GLY A 400 -7.46 35.87 -2.60
C GLY A 400 -8.86 36.21 -3.11
N ILE A 401 -8.98 36.79 -4.32
CA ILE A 401 -10.26 37.13 -4.93
C ILE A 401 -10.88 35.84 -5.44
N GLY A 402 -11.83 35.28 -4.70
CA GLY A 402 -12.60 34.10 -5.12
C GLY A 402 -13.71 34.47 -6.11
N ASP A 403 -14.38 33.45 -6.66
CA ASP A 403 -15.43 33.59 -7.68
C ASP A 403 -16.67 34.36 -7.20
N VAL A 404 -16.86 34.43 -5.87
CA VAL A 404 -17.94 35.21 -5.22
C VAL A 404 -17.66 36.72 -5.29
N GLY A 405 -16.47 37.14 -5.74
CA GLY A 405 -16.08 38.55 -5.79
C GLY A 405 -15.76 39.14 -4.42
N THR A 406 -15.45 38.28 -3.44
CA THR A 406 -15.03 38.64 -2.08
C THR A 406 -13.71 37.93 -1.72
N ILE A 407 -13.05 38.45 -0.67
CA ILE A 407 -11.92 37.85 0.03
C ILE A 407 -12.32 37.64 1.49
N GLU A 408 -11.81 36.58 2.13
CA GLU A 408 -11.90 36.42 3.58
C GLU A 408 -10.79 37.23 4.26
N LEU A 409 -11.17 38.28 4.98
CA LEU A 409 -10.24 39.09 5.76
C LEU A 409 -9.64 38.28 6.90
N ARG A 410 -8.37 38.57 7.21
CA ARG A 410 -7.61 37.97 8.31
C ARG A 410 -7.26 38.99 9.37
N GLU A 411 -7.34 38.62 10.64
CA GLU A 411 -6.92 39.49 11.75
C GLU A 411 -5.46 39.95 11.56
N ILE A 412 -5.20 41.26 11.72
CA ILE A 412 -3.89 41.90 11.51
C ILE A 412 -3.19 42.29 12.82
N SER A 413 -3.87 42.12 13.97
CA SER A 413 -3.38 42.49 15.29
C SER A 413 -3.90 41.52 16.37
N GLY A 414 -3.26 41.50 17.54
CA GLY A 414 -3.60 40.60 18.65
C GLY A 414 -2.93 39.22 18.60
N ASP A 415 -3.39 38.28 19.42
CA ASP A 415 -2.83 36.91 19.51
C ASP A 415 -3.30 35.98 18.38
N ARG A 416 -4.21 36.45 17.52
CA ARG A 416 -4.87 35.68 16.47
C ARG A 416 -4.57 36.21 15.06
N ILE A 417 -3.39 36.81 14.86
CA ILE A 417 -2.97 37.27 13.53
C ILE A 417 -3.09 36.13 12.51
N GLY A 418 -3.75 36.40 11.38
CA GLY A 418 -3.98 35.43 10.31
C GLY A 418 -5.30 34.63 10.42
N TYR A 419 -6.05 34.72 11.51
CA TYR A 419 -7.33 34.04 11.65
C TYR A 419 -8.45 34.74 10.86
N PRO A 420 -9.46 34.00 10.37
CA PRO A 420 -10.63 34.58 9.68
C PRO A 420 -11.36 35.65 10.49
N LYS A 421 -11.65 36.79 9.84
CA LYS A 421 -12.38 37.95 10.40
C LYS A 421 -13.74 38.18 9.74
N GLY A 422 -13.90 37.83 8.46
CA GLY A 422 -15.15 37.96 7.69
C GLY A 422 -14.92 38.32 6.22
N GLU A 423 -15.97 38.33 5.41
CA GLU A 423 -15.87 38.60 3.96
C GLU A 423 -15.82 40.10 3.61
N PHE A 424 -15.05 40.44 2.57
CA PHE A 424 -14.93 41.78 2.01
C PHE A 424 -14.78 41.74 0.48
N PRO A 425 -15.32 42.69 -0.30
CA PRO A 425 -16.21 43.77 0.11
C PRO A 425 -17.65 43.31 0.35
N GLN A 426 -18.40 44.07 1.15
CA GLN A 426 -19.85 43.97 1.21
C GLN A 426 -20.49 45.28 0.68
N PRO A 427 -21.37 45.24 -0.34
CA PRO A 427 -21.76 44.07 -1.14
C PRO A 427 -20.59 43.51 -1.99
N ALA A 428 -20.70 42.25 -2.39
CA ALA A 428 -19.67 41.53 -3.13
C ALA A 428 -19.33 42.19 -4.48
N GLY A 429 -18.05 42.15 -4.85
CA GLY A 429 -17.54 42.66 -6.13
C GLY A 429 -16.36 43.63 -6.00
N PHE A 430 -15.23 43.27 -6.60
CA PHE A 430 -14.03 44.11 -6.66
C PHE A 430 -14.06 45.18 -7.76
N SER A 431 -15.08 45.18 -8.62
CA SER A 431 -15.20 46.13 -9.74
C SER A 431 -15.20 47.59 -9.28
N ARG A 432 -15.76 47.88 -8.09
CA ARG A 432 -15.72 49.23 -7.50
C ARG A 432 -14.31 49.73 -7.19
N PHE A 433 -13.38 48.81 -6.96
CA PHE A 433 -11.98 49.12 -6.67
C PHE A 433 -11.10 49.11 -7.91
N LEU A 434 -11.66 49.07 -9.12
CA LEU A 434 -10.91 49.21 -10.36
C LEU A 434 -10.75 50.69 -10.71
N ARG A 435 -9.63 51.03 -11.34
CA ARG A 435 -9.38 52.38 -11.84
C ARG A 435 -10.39 52.70 -12.95
N PRO A 436 -10.82 53.97 -13.10
CA PRO A 436 -11.66 54.38 -14.20
C PRO A 436 -10.99 54.13 -15.56
N GLY A 437 -11.64 53.39 -16.47
CA GLY A 437 -11.17 53.10 -17.84
C GLY A 437 -11.45 51.66 -18.29
N ASP A 438 -11.01 51.29 -19.50
CA ASP A 438 -11.18 49.95 -20.10
C ASP A 438 -10.12 48.93 -19.65
N ALA A 439 -9.27 49.28 -18.68
CA ALA A 439 -8.24 48.41 -18.17
C ALA A 439 -8.62 47.97 -16.74
N ASP A 440 -8.90 46.68 -16.55
CA ASP A 440 -9.21 46.06 -15.26
C ASP A 440 -8.00 46.12 -14.29
N VAL A 441 -7.66 47.32 -13.82
CA VAL A 441 -6.50 47.61 -12.99
C VAL A 441 -6.98 48.05 -11.61
N LEU A 442 -6.52 47.36 -10.56
CA LEU A 442 -6.87 47.72 -9.18
C LEU A 442 -6.37 49.12 -8.78
N ASN A 443 -7.27 49.87 -8.15
CA ASN A 443 -7.03 51.16 -7.52
C ASN A 443 -6.58 50.95 -6.06
N ALA A 444 -5.27 50.83 -5.81
CA ALA A 444 -4.77 50.60 -4.45
C ALA A 444 -4.87 51.84 -3.54
N TYR A 445 -4.44 53.02 -4.01
CA TYR A 445 -4.32 54.27 -3.22
C TYR A 445 -4.70 55.54 -4.02
N GLY A 446 -5.32 55.40 -5.20
CA GLY A 446 -5.68 56.55 -6.04
C GLY A 446 -6.97 57.23 -5.62
N ASP A 447 -7.36 58.27 -6.37
CA ASP A 447 -8.63 58.98 -6.13
C ASP A 447 -9.83 58.06 -6.34
N GLY A 448 -10.93 58.32 -5.61
CA GLY A 448 -12.16 57.51 -5.65
C GLY A 448 -12.17 56.34 -4.66
N ASP A 449 -12.82 55.24 -5.04
CA ASP A 449 -12.93 54.02 -4.22
C ASP A 449 -11.62 53.21 -4.26
N ALA A 450 -10.66 53.60 -3.44
CA ALA A 450 -9.39 52.90 -3.32
C ALA A 450 -9.48 51.69 -2.37
N LEU A 451 -8.83 50.59 -2.75
CA LEU A 451 -8.87 49.32 -2.02
C LEU A 451 -8.21 49.41 -0.65
N VAL A 452 -7.02 50.03 -0.53
CA VAL A 452 -6.29 50.04 0.73
C VAL A 452 -6.98 50.85 1.83
N PRO A 453 -7.50 52.08 1.56
CA PRO A 453 -8.33 52.78 2.53
C PRO A 453 -9.56 51.98 3.00
N ALA A 454 -10.23 51.28 2.07
CA ALA A 454 -11.38 50.44 2.42
C ALA A 454 -11.00 49.21 3.26
N LEU A 455 -9.83 48.62 3.02
CA LEU A 455 -9.28 47.55 3.86
C LEU A 455 -8.92 48.07 5.26
N ALA A 456 -8.26 49.23 5.35
CA ALA A 456 -7.91 49.85 6.62
C ALA A 456 -9.16 50.12 7.49
N ASP A 457 -10.21 50.67 6.87
CA ASP A 457 -11.51 50.88 7.51
C ASP A 457 -12.16 49.56 7.98
N ALA A 458 -12.12 48.50 7.18
CA ALA A 458 -12.62 47.18 7.58
C ALA A 458 -11.86 46.56 8.77
N HIS A 459 -10.61 46.99 8.99
CA HIS A 459 -9.80 46.61 10.14
C HIS A 459 -9.87 47.61 11.31
N GLY A 460 -10.54 48.76 11.13
CA GLY A 460 -10.66 49.81 12.14
C GLY A 460 -9.32 50.48 12.45
N VAL A 461 -8.43 50.59 11.46
CA VAL A 461 -7.12 51.24 11.57
C VAL A 461 -7.00 52.40 10.61
N GLU A 462 -6.18 53.39 10.95
CA GLU A 462 -5.88 54.51 10.05
C GLU A 462 -5.13 54.01 8.80
N VAL A 463 -5.33 54.66 7.66
CA VAL A 463 -4.74 54.24 6.38
C VAL A 463 -3.22 54.25 6.43
N GLU A 464 -2.63 55.21 7.15
CA GLU A 464 -1.18 55.33 7.36
C GLU A 464 -0.59 54.17 8.17
N GLU A 465 -1.40 53.52 9.02
CA GLU A 465 -1.01 52.36 9.82
C GLU A 465 -1.17 51.04 9.04
N PHE A 466 -1.90 51.07 7.91
CA PHE A 466 -2.12 49.90 7.06
C PHE A 466 -0.93 49.63 6.14
N SER A 467 0.07 48.93 6.67
CA SER A 467 1.29 48.59 5.93
C SER A 467 1.08 47.73 4.68
N SER A 468 2.04 47.74 3.76
CA SER A 468 2.05 46.82 2.60
C SER A 468 2.08 45.34 3.01
N ALA A 469 2.57 45.02 4.21
CA ALA A 469 2.52 43.65 4.75
C ALA A 469 1.09 43.24 5.12
N TYR A 470 0.30 44.16 5.69
CA TYR A 470 -1.12 43.90 5.95
C TYR A 470 -1.92 43.79 4.65
N PHE A 471 -1.62 44.64 3.66
CA PHE A 471 -2.21 44.49 2.33
C PHE A 471 -1.91 43.12 1.71
N ALA A 472 -0.65 42.69 1.74
CA ALA A 472 -0.27 41.35 1.27
C ALA A 472 -1.00 40.25 2.06
N LEU A 473 -1.10 40.37 3.39
CA LEU A 473 -1.80 39.38 4.22
C LEU A 473 -3.28 39.23 3.85
N GLN A 474 -3.96 40.32 3.47
CA GLN A 474 -5.36 40.26 3.02
C GLN A 474 -5.50 39.74 1.59
N MET A 475 -4.56 40.11 0.72
CA MET A 475 -4.67 39.83 -0.71
C MET A 475 -4.12 38.47 -1.13
N ILE A 476 -3.38 37.75 -0.27
CA ILE A 476 -2.80 36.43 -0.60
C ILE A 476 -3.76 35.32 -0.19
N ASN A 477 -4.07 34.39 -1.08
CA ASN A 477 -4.74 33.15 -0.70
C ASN A 477 -3.74 32.16 -0.08
N ALA A 478 -4.09 31.58 1.06
CA ALA A 478 -3.28 30.52 1.66
C ALA A 478 -3.67 29.19 1.01
N PRO A 479 -2.72 28.25 0.81
CA PRO A 479 -3.04 26.92 0.33
C PRO A 479 -4.12 26.29 1.22
N GLN A 480 -5.20 25.83 0.61
CA GLN A 480 -6.30 25.23 1.33
C GLN A 480 -5.92 23.83 1.83
N ALA A 481 -6.47 23.43 2.97
CA ALA A 481 -6.21 22.13 3.57
C ALA A 481 -7.50 21.52 4.13
N GLN A 482 -7.71 20.24 3.86
CA GLN A 482 -8.78 19.44 4.43
C GLN A 482 -8.21 18.38 5.36
N THR A 483 -8.63 18.43 6.63
CA THR A 483 -8.22 17.47 7.65
C THR A 483 -9.35 16.48 7.96
N PHE A 484 -9.00 15.20 8.02
CA PHE A 484 -9.83 14.11 8.51
C PHE A 484 -9.19 13.58 9.78
N SER A 485 -9.93 13.60 10.90
CA SER A 485 -9.44 13.14 12.20
C SER A 485 -10.36 12.06 12.76
N TYR A 486 -9.77 10.96 13.22
CA TYR A 486 -10.48 9.96 14.02
C TYR A 486 -10.44 10.38 15.49
N ARG A 487 -11.59 10.79 16.03
CA ARG A 487 -11.76 10.97 17.47
C ARG A 487 -12.50 9.73 18.01
N PRO A 488 -11.87 8.93 18.88
CA PRO A 488 -12.47 7.71 19.42
C PRO A 488 -13.69 7.99 20.29
#